data_AF-J7S2P0-F1
#
_entry.id   AF-J7S2P0-F1
#
_cell.length_a   1.000
_cell.length_b   1.000
_cell.length_c   1.000
_cell.angle_alpha   90.00
_cell.angle_beta   90.00
_cell.angle_gamma   90.00
#
_symmetry.space_group_name_H-M   'P 1'
#
loop_
_entity.id
_entity.type
_entity.pdbx_description
1 polymer ?
#
loop_
_entity_poly.entity_id
_entity_poly.type
_entity_poly.pdbx_seq_one_letter_code
_entity_poly.pdbx_strand_id
1 'polypeptide(L)'
;MADLVINEDIALTLERAIGTFSNYLSGNIHVLNKFIGHLRRVGVLKYERTTIIKFVKKLRFFNDTLLQYKQSLFNEVKIGTSLTQSVIPVGSFFIKALEVMDLLNFFFTQSLQREIISKTLNFDLTLEESCILTIEDAYNHFVKYTQWMLESLGQTDILLRLEVITFALKCAEQDDGVEQEVNTDNIFLQEVIVVEDEQQYNELAGAWDSVLRDKISALESELLKASNDWHEKFGKRK
;
A
#
# COMPACT_ATOMS: atom_id res chain seq x y z
N MET A 1 -15.36 26.82 1.20
CA MET A 1 -13.96 27.09 1.55
C MET A 1 -13.24 27.57 0.30
N ALA A 2 -12.24 28.43 0.43
CA ALA A 2 -11.37 28.74 -0.70
C ALA A 2 -10.63 27.46 -1.10
N ASP A 3 -10.44 27.25 -2.40
CA ASP A 3 -9.65 26.11 -2.89
C ASP A 3 -8.18 26.37 -2.54
N LEU A 4 -7.57 25.46 -1.79
CA LEU A 4 -6.17 25.56 -1.39
C LEU A 4 -5.29 25.53 -2.63
N VAL A 5 -4.14 26.20 -2.57
CA VAL A 5 -3.21 26.28 -3.69
C VAL A 5 -1.94 25.48 -3.44
N ILE A 6 -1.39 24.89 -4.49
CA ILE A 6 -0.11 24.20 -4.39
C ILE A 6 1.04 25.21 -4.34
N ASN A 7 1.89 25.08 -3.32
CA ASN A 7 3.14 25.80 -3.17
C ASN A 7 4.34 24.84 -3.34
N GLU A 8 5.57 25.38 -3.31
CA GLU A 8 6.79 24.59 -3.52
C GLU A 8 6.99 23.51 -2.46
N ASP A 9 6.66 23.82 -1.20
CA ASP A 9 6.78 22.87 -0.08
C ASP A 9 5.83 21.69 -0.24
N ILE A 10 4.58 21.95 -0.63
CA ILE A 10 3.60 20.91 -0.90
C ILE A 10 4.00 20.08 -2.12
N ALA A 11 4.54 20.70 -3.18
CA ALA A 11 5.04 19.97 -4.34
C ALA A 11 6.17 19.00 -3.94
N LEU A 12 7.12 19.45 -3.11
CA LEU A 12 8.17 18.59 -2.54
C LEU A 12 7.59 17.48 -1.67
N THR A 13 6.55 17.76 -0.90
CA THR A 13 5.89 16.76 -0.05
C THR A 13 5.14 15.72 -0.88
N LEU A 14 4.47 16.12 -1.96
CA LEU A 14 3.85 15.20 -2.91
C LEU A 14 4.89 14.33 -3.61
N GLU A 15 6.03 14.91 -4.01
CA GLU A 15 7.16 14.18 -4.56
C GLU A 15 7.72 13.13 -3.59
N ARG A 16 7.81 13.48 -2.30
CA ARG A 16 8.22 12.57 -1.22
C ARG A 16 7.20 11.44 -1.04
N ALA A 17 5.91 11.75 -1.01
CA ALA A 17 4.83 10.76 -0.90
C ALA A 17 4.88 9.73 -2.05
N ILE A 18 5.08 10.20 -3.29
CA ILE A 18 5.28 9.33 -4.46
C ILE A 18 6.52 8.44 -4.27
N GLY A 19 7.62 9.00 -3.78
CA GLY A 19 8.83 8.25 -3.47
C GLY A 19 8.61 7.17 -2.41
N THR A 20 7.88 7.49 -1.34
CA THR A 20 7.55 6.56 -0.25
C THR A 20 6.66 5.42 -0.75
N PHE A 21 5.63 5.74 -1.54
CA PHE A 21 4.78 4.72 -2.17
C PHE A 21 5.57 3.83 -3.16
N SER A 22 6.49 4.41 -3.92
CA SER A 22 7.39 3.65 -4.81
C SER A 22 8.31 2.69 -4.03
N ASN A 23 8.80 3.10 -2.86
CA ASN A 23 9.59 2.22 -1.98
C ASN A 23 8.74 1.04 -1.47
N TYR A 24 7.50 1.29 -1.08
CA TYR A 24 6.56 0.23 -0.69
C TYR A 24 6.35 -0.80 -1.82
N LEU A 25 6.12 -0.35 -3.05
CA LEU A 25 6.01 -1.25 -4.21
C LEU A 25 7.32 -2.01 -4.46
N SER A 26 8.46 -1.33 -4.36
CA SER A 26 9.79 -1.90 -4.62
C SER A 26 10.14 -3.00 -3.62
N GLY A 27 9.85 -2.81 -2.33
CA GLY A 27 10.06 -3.83 -1.29
C GLY A 27 9.28 -5.11 -1.58
N ASN A 28 8.00 -4.98 -1.93
CA ASN A 28 7.15 -6.09 -2.36
C ASN A 28 7.68 -6.77 -3.64
N ILE A 29 8.08 -5.99 -4.65
CA ILE A 29 8.66 -6.54 -5.89
C ILE A 29 9.92 -7.36 -5.59
N HIS A 30 10.80 -6.87 -4.72
CA HIS A 30 12.05 -7.52 -4.38
C HIS A 30 11.84 -8.87 -3.70
N VAL A 31 11.01 -8.93 -2.65
CA VAL A 31 10.75 -10.20 -1.94
C VAL A 31 10.05 -11.21 -2.85
N LEU A 32 9.08 -10.76 -3.65
CA LEU A 32 8.35 -11.65 -4.55
C LEU A 32 9.25 -12.19 -5.66
N ASN A 33 10.21 -11.41 -6.15
CA ASN A 33 11.22 -11.90 -7.10
C ASN A 33 12.05 -13.05 -6.51
N LYS A 34 12.48 -12.92 -5.24
CA LYS A 34 13.20 -14.00 -4.55
C LYS A 34 12.30 -15.22 -4.39
N PHE A 35 11.06 -15.02 -3.96
CA PHE A 35 10.08 -16.08 -3.80
C PHE A 35 9.78 -16.84 -5.11
N ILE A 36 9.58 -16.11 -6.22
CA ILE A 36 9.46 -16.67 -7.58
C ILE A 36 10.68 -17.53 -7.95
N GLY A 37 11.87 -17.13 -7.49
CA GLY A 37 13.12 -17.87 -7.64
C GLY A 37 13.07 -19.22 -6.93
N HIS A 38 12.59 -19.26 -5.69
CA HIS A 38 12.41 -20.50 -4.92
C HIS A 38 11.35 -21.41 -5.54
N LEU A 39 10.17 -20.86 -5.89
CA LEU A 39 9.07 -21.61 -6.50
C LEU A 39 9.46 -22.28 -7.83
N ARG A 40 10.50 -21.79 -8.54
CA ARG A 40 10.98 -22.42 -9.78
C ARG A 40 11.39 -23.89 -9.57
N ARG A 41 11.85 -24.25 -8.37
CA ARG A 41 12.29 -25.62 -8.03
C ARG A 41 11.14 -26.50 -7.53
N VAL A 42 9.95 -25.93 -7.30
CA VAL A 42 8.76 -26.66 -6.82
C VAL A 42 7.81 -26.91 -7.98
N GLY A 43 7.93 -28.07 -8.62
CA GLY A 43 7.15 -28.40 -9.83
C GLY A 43 5.63 -28.37 -9.61
N VAL A 44 5.17 -28.68 -8.40
CA VAL A 44 3.74 -28.69 -8.03
C VAL A 44 3.13 -27.29 -7.91
N LEU A 45 3.95 -26.24 -7.74
CA LEU A 45 3.52 -24.83 -7.60
C LEU A 45 3.78 -23.99 -8.87
N LYS A 46 3.89 -24.65 -10.04
CA LYS A 46 4.28 -23.98 -11.29
C LYS A 46 3.29 -22.92 -11.76
N TYR A 47 1.99 -23.10 -11.49
CA TYR A 47 0.94 -22.19 -11.94
C TYR A 47 0.79 -21.00 -10.99
N GLU A 48 0.85 -21.25 -9.69
CA GLU A 48 0.91 -20.24 -8.64
C GLU A 48 2.10 -19.31 -8.86
N ARG A 49 3.25 -19.88 -9.21
CA ARG A 49 4.43 -19.09 -9.62
C ARG A 49 4.12 -18.14 -10.79
N THR A 50 3.39 -18.61 -11.81
CA THR A 50 3.03 -17.74 -12.95
C THR A 50 2.06 -16.63 -12.56
N THR A 51 1.16 -16.88 -11.61
CA THR A 51 0.26 -15.89 -11.03
C THR A 51 1.05 -14.80 -10.30
N ILE A 52 2.00 -15.16 -9.43
CA ILE A 52 2.86 -14.17 -8.74
C ILE A 52 3.67 -13.37 -9.74
N ILE A 53 4.21 -13.99 -10.79
CA ILE A 53 4.92 -13.26 -11.86
C ILE A 53 4.01 -12.21 -12.50
N LYS A 54 2.72 -12.50 -12.70
CA LYS A 54 1.77 -11.54 -13.27
C LYS A 54 1.54 -10.35 -12.34
N PHE A 55 1.38 -10.58 -11.03
CA PHE A 55 1.30 -9.51 -10.04
C PHE A 55 2.57 -8.67 -10.01
N VAL A 56 3.74 -9.29 -9.91
CA VAL A 56 5.03 -8.58 -9.89
C VAL A 56 5.23 -7.72 -11.14
N LYS A 57 4.85 -8.20 -12.33
CA LYS A 57 4.88 -7.39 -13.56
C LYS A 57 4.00 -6.15 -13.47
N LYS A 58 2.81 -6.26 -12.86
CA LYS A 58 1.89 -5.15 -12.66
C LYS A 58 2.44 -4.14 -11.65
N LEU A 59 3.00 -4.62 -10.53
CA LEU A 59 3.65 -3.75 -9.55
C LEU A 59 4.84 -3.00 -10.15
N ARG A 60 5.69 -3.67 -10.95
CA ARG A 60 6.78 -2.99 -11.66
C ARG A 60 6.28 -1.90 -12.59
N PHE A 61 5.25 -2.18 -13.38
CA PHE A 61 4.63 -1.17 -14.24
C PHE A 61 4.14 0.05 -13.43
N PHE A 62 3.50 -0.19 -12.28
CA PHE A 62 3.07 0.91 -11.41
C PHE A 62 4.26 1.70 -10.86
N ASN A 63 5.28 1.01 -10.37
CA ASN A 63 6.48 1.62 -9.82
C ASN A 63 7.22 2.47 -10.86
N ASP A 64 7.44 1.93 -12.06
CA ASP A 64 8.12 2.63 -13.15
C ASP A 64 7.32 3.88 -13.58
N THR A 65 5.99 3.79 -13.62
CA THR A 65 5.11 4.92 -13.95
C THR A 65 5.17 6.01 -12.88
N LEU A 66 5.16 5.64 -11.59
CA LEU A 66 5.31 6.59 -10.49
C LEU A 66 6.66 7.29 -10.52
N LEU A 67 7.75 6.56 -10.78
CA LEU A 67 9.09 7.14 -10.86
C LEU A 67 9.23 8.10 -12.05
N GLN A 68 8.60 7.80 -13.18
CA GLN A 68 8.56 8.71 -14.34
C GLN A 68 7.77 9.97 -14.00
N TYR A 69 6.58 9.82 -13.40
CA TYR A 69 5.75 10.96 -12.99
C TYR A 69 6.44 11.83 -11.93
N LYS A 70 7.15 11.20 -10.97
CA LYS A 70 7.96 11.90 -9.97
C LYS A 70 8.99 12.84 -10.63
N GLN A 71 9.66 12.37 -11.70
CA GLN A 71 10.66 13.16 -12.42
C GLN A 71 10.05 14.34 -13.20
N SER A 72 8.81 14.20 -13.67
CA SER A 72 8.10 15.26 -14.39
C SER A 72 7.24 16.16 -13.49
N LEU A 73 7.10 15.84 -12.20
CA LEU A 73 6.16 16.50 -11.27
C LEU A 73 6.30 18.02 -11.26
N PHE A 74 7.52 18.56 -11.15
CA PHE A 74 7.74 20.02 -11.15
C PHE A 74 7.46 20.71 -12.48
N ASN A 75 7.40 19.96 -13.58
CA ASN A 75 7.00 20.48 -14.88
C ASN A 75 5.48 20.36 -15.10
N GLU A 76 4.83 19.39 -14.44
CA GLU A 76 3.40 19.13 -14.57
C GLU A 76 2.56 19.93 -13.57
N VAL A 77 3.08 20.14 -12.37
CA VAL A 77 2.44 20.89 -11.30
C VAL A 77 2.82 22.37 -11.42
N LYS A 78 1.83 23.21 -11.67
CA LYS A 78 2.02 24.66 -11.75
C LYS A 78 1.75 25.28 -10.37
N ILE A 79 2.78 25.85 -9.76
CA ILE A 79 2.64 26.57 -8.47
C ILE A 79 1.54 27.63 -8.56
N GLY A 80 0.70 27.70 -7.51
CA GLY A 80 -0.45 28.58 -7.42
C GLY A 80 -1.74 28.04 -8.06
N THR A 81 -1.74 26.83 -8.62
CA THR A 81 -2.99 26.16 -9.03
C THR A 81 -3.65 25.44 -7.85
N SER A 82 -4.89 24.98 -8.07
CA SER A 82 -5.63 24.15 -7.12
C SER A 82 -4.79 22.96 -6.62
N LEU A 83 -4.68 22.86 -5.30
CA LEU A 83 -4.06 21.72 -4.62
C LEU A 83 -4.84 20.44 -4.92
N THR A 84 -6.17 20.51 -4.83
CA THR A 84 -7.09 19.41 -5.14
C THR A 84 -6.85 18.83 -6.53
N GLN A 85 -6.73 19.69 -7.55
CA GLN A 85 -6.45 19.25 -8.92
C GLN A 85 -5.08 18.58 -9.08
N SER A 86 -4.11 18.95 -8.24
CA SER A 86 -2.75 18.40 -8.27
C SER A 86 -2.65 17.06 -7.54
N VAL A 87 -3.43 16.88 -6.47
CA VAL A 87 -3.41 15.69 -5.61
C VAL A 87 -4.27 14.56 -6.16
N ILE A 88 -5.42 14.86 -6.77
CA ILE A 88 -6.35 13.85 -7.31
C ILE A 88 -5.67 12.82 -8.24
N PRO A 89 -4.84 13.21 -9.22
CA PRO A 89 -4.18 12.24 -10.10
C PRO A 89 -3.29 11.26 -9.34
N VAL A 90 -2.57 11.74 -8.32
CA VAL A 90 -1.70 10.92 -7.46
C VAL A 90 -2.54 9.99 -6.60
N GLY A 91 -3.58 10.50 -5.93
CA GLY A 91 -4.50 9.69 -5.13
C GLY A 91 -5.23 8.62 -5.92
N SER A 92 -5.76 8.97 -7.10
CA SER A 92 -6.38 8.01 -8.01
C SER A 92 -5.41 6.91 -8.42
N PHE A 93 -4.13 7.24 -8.63
CA PHE A 93 -3.12 6.24 -8.91
C PHE A 93 -2.83 5.34 -7.71
N PHE A 94 -2.71 5.91 -6.51
CA PHE A 94 -2.49 5.16 -5.27
C PHE A 94 -3.64 4.20 -5.01
N ILE A 95 -4.89 4.65 -5.15
CA ILE A 95 -6.09 3.80 -5.04
C ILE A 95 -5.97 2.61 -5.97
N LYS A 96 -5.76 2.85 -7.26
CA LYS A 96 -5.61 1.78 -8.26
C LYS A 96 -4.49 0.79 -7.92
N ALA A 97 -3.37 1.26 -7.37
CA ALA A 97 -2.28 0.39 -6.96
C ALA A 97 -2.61 -0.39 -5.68
N LEU A 98 -3.28 0.24 -4.72
CA LEU A 98 -3.71 -0.37 -3.46
C LEU A 98 -4.76 -1.45 -3.66
N GLU A 99 -5.73 -1.25 -4.56
CA GLU A 99 -6.70 -2.31 -4.90
C GLU A 99 -6.01 -3.55 -5.49
N VAL A 100 -4.97 -3.35 -6.32
CA VAL A 100 -4.18 -4.48 -6.82
C VAL A 100 -3.32 -5.10 -5.72
N MET A 101 -2.81 -4.30 -4.78
CA MET A 101 -2.08 -4.80 -3.61
C MET A 101 -2.98 -5.60 -2.69
N ASP A 102 -4.24 -5.24 -2.50
CA ASP A 102 -5.19 -6.00 -1.68
C ASP A 102 -5.42 -7.40 -2.26
N LEU A 103 -5.72 -7.47 -3.57
CA LEU A 103 -5.85 -8.74 -4.28
C LEU A 103 -4.59 -9.62 -4.18
N LEU A 104 -3.42 -8.99 -4.28
CA LEU A 104 -2.14 -9.68 -4.11
C LEU A 104 -1.95 -10.15 -2.67
N ASN A 105 -2.23 -9.31 -1.68
CA ASN A 105 -2.08 -9.63 -0.26
C ASN A 105 -2.96 -10.82 0.10
N PHE A 106 -4.25 -10.79 -0.24
CA PHE A 106 -5.15 -11.92 -0.02
C PHE A 106 -4.65 -13.21 -0.68
N PHE A 107 -4.18 -13.13 -1.94
CA PHE A 107 -3.62 -14.30 -2.62
C PHE A 107 -2.35 -14.80 -1.93
N PHE A 108 -1.42 -13.91 -1.59
CA PHE A 108 -0.08 -14.25 -1.12
C PHE A 108 -0.05 -14.69 0.34
N THR A 109 -0.82 -14.04 1.23
CA THR A 109 -0.83 -14.30 2.67
C THR A 109 -1.88 -15.33 3.09
N GLN A 110 -2.91 -15.59 2.28
CA GLN A 110 -3.96 -16.56 2.63
C GLN A 110 -4.03 -17.73 1.65
N SER A 111 -4.48 -17.49 0.42
CA SER A 111 -4.81 -18.55 -0.54
C SER A 111 -3.58 -19.40 -0.87
N LEU A 112 -2.47 -18.75 -1.20
CA LEU A 112 -1.23 -19.41 -1.57
C LEU A 112 -0.59 -20.14 -0.38
N GLN A 113 -0.68 -19.60 0.83
CA GLN A 113 -0.12 -20.24 2.03
C GLN A 113 -0.76 -21.62 2.25
N ARG A 114 -2.09 -21.70 2.15
CA ARG A 114 -2.83 -22.97 2.24
C ARG A 114 -2.46 -23.92 1.11
N GLU A 115 -2.31 -23.39 -0.10
CA GLU A 115 -1.97 -24.18 -1.28
C GLU A 115 -0.54 -24.75 -1.20
N ILE A 116 0.42 -23.98 -0.66
CA ILE A 116 1.78 -24.45 -0.38
C ILE A 116 1.71 -25.64 0.57
N ILE A 117 1.09 -25.47 1.74
CA ILE A 117 0.99 -26.52 2.76
C ILE A 117 0.34 -27.79 2.16
N SER A 118 -0.75 -27.61 1.41
CA SER A 118 -1.48 -28.71 0.77
C SER A 118 -0.63 -29.48 -0.24
N LYS A 119 0.12 -28.78 -1.11
CA LYS A 119 0.90 -29.40 -2.19
C LYS A 119 2.29 -29.88 -1.79
N THR A 120 2.92 -29.25 -0.80
CA THR A 120 4.30 -29.58 -0.36
C THR A 120 4.32 -30.40 0.92
N LEU A 121 3.20 -30.46 1.65
CA LEU A 121 3.06 -31.14 2.94
C LEU A 121 4.06 -30.62 4.00
N ASN A 122 4.47 -29.36 3.91
CA ASN A 122 5.37 -28.68 4.84
C ASN A 122 5.16 -27.16 4.84
N PHE A 123 5.89 -26.46 5.71
CA PHE A 123 5.81 -25.02 5.93
C PHE A 123 7.09 -24.29 5.48
N ASP A 124 7.95 -24.92 4.67
CA ASP A 124 9.30 -24.38 4.38
C ASP A 124 9.27 -23.11 3.51
N LEU A 125 8.21 -22.93 2.72
CA LEU A 125 8.00 -21.79 1.83
C LEU A 125 6.82 -20.90 2.26
N THR A 126 6.27 -21.13 3.46
CA THR A 126 5.20 -20.28 3.98
C THR A 126 5.78 -18.98 4.58
N LEU A 127 4.91 -18.00 4.77
CA LEU A 127 5.20 -16.81 5.57
C LEU A 127 4.96 -17.11 7.05
N GLU A 128 5.73 -16.45 7.92
CA GLU A 128 5.42 -16.42 9.34
C GLU A 128 4.26 -15.46 9.63
N GLU A 129 3.53 -15.70 10.71
CA GLU A 129 2.39 -14.89 11.12
C GLU A 129 2.77 -13.42 11.36
N SER A 130 3.94 -13.16 11.97
CA SER A 130 4.46 -11.79 12.16
C SER A 130 4.65 -11.04 10.84
N CYS A 131 5.09 -11.75 9.80
CA CYS A 131 5.27 -11.20 8.46
C CYS A 131 3.93 -10.86 7.82
N ILE A 132 2.92 -11.74 7.97
CA ILE A 132 1.55 -11.49 7.48
C ILE A 132 0.94 -10.26 8.16
N LEU A 133 1.02 -10.18 9.49
CA LEU A 133 0.52 -9.03 10.25
C LEU A 133 1.22 -7.73 9.83
N THR A 134 2.52 -7.78 9.53
CA THR A 134 3.26 -6.59 9.08
C THR A 134 2.89 -6.17 7.66
N ILE A 135 2.57 -7.13 6.77
CA ILE A 135 2.02 -6.83 5.43
C ILE A 135 0.68 -6.11 5.55
N GLU A 136 -0.22 -6.62 6.41
CA GLU A 136 -1.54 -6.03 6.66
C GLU A 136 -1.43 -4.65 7.30
N ASP A 137 -0.58 -4.48 8.31
CA ASP A 137 -0.34 -3.21 8.99
C ASP A 137 0.18 -2.14 8.02
N ALA A 138 1.18 -2.46 7.19
CA ALA A 138 1.67 -1.55 6.17
C ALA A 138 0.57 -1.18 5.16
N TYR A 139 -0.16 -2.16 4.64
CA TYR A 139 -1.26 -1.92 3.70
C TYR A 139 -2.33 -0.99 4.29
N ASN A 140 -2.78 -1.25 5.51
CA ASN A 140 -3.80 -0.46 6.20
C ASN A 140 -3.38 1.01 6.35
N HIS A 141 -2.11 1.28 6.67
CA HIS A 141 -1.60 2.64 6.79
C HIS A 141 -1.51 3.35 5.44
N PHE A 142 -1.13 2.64 4.36
CA PHE A 142 -1.16 3.22 3.01
C PHE A 142 -2.59 3.53 2.53
N VAL A 143 -3.55 2.65 2.85
CA VAL A 143 -4.99 2.89 2.62
C VAL A 143 -5.44 4.14 3.38
N LYS A 144 -5.12 4.24 4.68
CA LYS A 144 -5.53 5.37 5.51
C LYS A 144 -4.90 6.68 5.06
N TYR A 145 -3.62 6.65 4.69
CA TYR A 145 -2.95 7.82 4.12
C TYR A 145 -3.60 8.27 2.81
N THR A 146 -3.96 7.33 1.93
CA THR A 146 -4.61 7.64 0.65
C THR A 146 -6.01 8.21 0.86
N GLN A 147 -6.76 7.69 1.84
CA GLN A 147 -8.03 8.27 2.29
C GLN A 147 -7.82 9.70 2.78
N TRP A 148 -6.89 9.88 3.72
CA TRP A 148 -6.55 11.19 4.30
C TRP A 148 -6.20 12.20 3.22
N MET A 149 -5.30 11.86 2.30
CA MET A 149 -4.81 12.74 1.23
C MET A 149 -5.93 13.32 0.35
N LEU A 150 -7.04 12.60 0.18
CA LEU A 150 -8.18 13.03 -0.64
C LEU A 150 -9.27 13.68 0.22
N GLU A 151 -9.70 13.00 1.28
CA GLU A 151 -10.79 13.47 2.14
C GLU A 151 -10.40 14.74 2.92
N SER A 152 -9.12 14.93 3.25
CA SER A 152 -8.64 16.17 3.90
C SER A 152 -8.81 17.39 3.02
N LEU A 153 -8.92 17.24 1.70
CA LEU A 153 -9.20 18.31 0.73
C LEU A 153 -10.69 18.42 0.41
N GLY A 154 -11.55 17.74 1.18
CA GLY A 154 -13.00 17.71 0.96
C GLY A 154 -13.43 16.87 -0.25
N GLN A 155 -12.55 16.00 -0.79
CA GLN A 155 -12.92 15.13 -1.90
C GLN A 155 -13.62 13.87 -1.40
N THR A 156 -14.90 13.74 -1.74
CA THR A 156 -15.77 12.64 -1.27
C THR A 156 -16.32 11.77 -2.41
N ASP A 157 -15.81 11.94 -3.64
CA ASP A 157 -16.23 11.19 -4.83
C ASP A 157 -16.16 9.68 -4.58
N ILE A 158 -17.27 8.99 -4.87
CA ILE A 158 -17.41 7.54 -4.73
C ILE A 158 -16.41 6.77 -5.61
N LEU A 159 -15.99 7.35 -6.74
CA LEU A 159 -15.02 6.73 -7.64
C LEU A 159 -13.58 6.78 -7.08
N LEU A 160 -13.35 7.57 -6.03
CA LEU A 160 -12.08 7.69 -5.33
C LEU A 160 -12.09 6.99 -3.97
N ARG A 161 -13.06 6.09 -3.72
CA ARG A 161 -13.12 5.30 -2.48
C ARG A 161 -12.45 3.95 -2.67
N LEU A 162 -11.71 3.53 -1.65
CA LEU A 162 -11.16 2.18 -1.55
C LEU A 162 -12.24 1.19 -1.11
N GLU A 163 -12.19 -0.03 -1.65
CA GLU A 163 -13.14 -1.11 -1.33
C GLU A 163 -13.15 -1.40 0.18
N VAL A 164 -11.97 -1.59 0.77
CA VAL A 164 -11.81 -1.94 2.19
C VAL A 164 -12.43 -0.91 3.14
N ILE A 165 -12.36 0.39 2.80
CA ILE A 165 -12.97 1.47 3.59
C ILE A 165 -14.49 1.41 3.46
N THR A 166 -14.99 1.26 2.23
CA THR A 166 -16.44 1.15 1.97
C THR A 166 -17.04 -0.07 2.65
N PHE A 167 -16.31 -1.19 2.66
CA PHE A 167 -16.70 -2.39 3.37
C PHE A 167 -16.75 -2.18 4.88
N ALA A 168 -15.71 -1.59 5.47
CA ALA A 168 -15.67 -1.29 6.90
C ALA A 168 -16.85 -0.42 7.35
N LEU A 169 -17.15 0.65 6.59
CA LEU A 169 -18.29 1.54 6.87
C LEU A 169 -19.63 0.78 6.84
N LYS A 170 -19.85 -0.06 5.81
CA LYS A 170 -21.08 -0.86 5.71
C LYS A 170 -21.24 -1.87 6.85
N CYS A 171 -20.15 -2.49 7.29
CA CYS A 171 -20.19 -3.40 8.43
C CYS A 171 -20.56 -2.64 9.71
N ALA A 172 -19.96 -1.46 9.94
CA ALA A 172 -20.29 -0.63 11.10
C ALA A 172 -21.75 -0.13 11.09
N GLU A 173 -22.32 0.16 9.91
CA GLU A 173 -23.73 0.52 9.75
C GLU A 173 -24.70 -0.64 10.03
N GLN A 174 -24.27 -1.89 9.81
CA GLN A 174 -25.09 -3.09 9.99
C GLN A 174 -25.00 -3.70 11.39
N ASP A 175 -23.85 -3.53 12.05
CA ASP A 175 -23.65 -3.92 13.44
C ASP A 175 -24.15 -2.78 14.35
N ASP A 176 -25.44 -2.84 14.71
CA ASP A 176 -26.28 -1.91 15.54
C ASP A 176 -25.66 -1.42 16.90
N GLY A 177 -24.40 -0.98 16.95
CA GLY A 177 -23.73 -0.65 18.22
C GLY A 177 -22.33 -0.06 18.16
N VAL A 178 -21.72 0.14 16.98
CA VAL A 178 -20.49 0.95 16.88
C VAL A 178 -20.92 2.40 16.72
N GLU A 179 -20.99 3.15 17.83
CA GLU A 179 -21.17 4.60 17.79
C GLU A 179 -20.16 5.20 16.81
N GLN A 180 -20.67 5.75 15.71
CA GLN A 180 -19.91 6.09 14.50
C GLN A 180 -18.80 7.14 14.70
N GLU A 181 -18.58 7.70 15.90
CA GLU A 181 -17.92 9.01 15.98
C GLU A 181 -16.82 9.22 17.02
N VAL A 182 -16.48 8.32 17.97
CA VAL A 182 -15.44 8.70 18.97
C VAL A 182 -14.41 7.65 19.42
N ASN A 183 -14.69 6.34 19.43
CA ASN A 183 -13.72 5.34 19.93
C ASN A 183 -13.77 4.01 19.15
N THR A 184 -13.40 4.05 17.87
CA THR A 184 -13.25 2.84 17.06
C THR A 184 -11.78 2.47 16.91
N ASP A 185 -11.44 1.21 17.26
CA ASP A 185 -10.11 0.63 17.04
C ASP A 185 -9.84 0.39 15.54
N ASN A 186 -10.87 0.42 14.69
CA ASN A 186 -10.72 0.27 13.25
C ASN A 186 -10.28 1.59 12.61
N ILE A 187 -9.02 1.64 12.17
CA ILE A 187 -8.39 2.78 11.52
C ILE A 187 -9.20 3.33 10.31
N PHE A 188 -9.96 2.47 9.61
CA PHE A 188 -10.76 2.89 8.45
C PHE A 188 -12.03 3.65 8.82
N LEU A 189 -12.52 3.50 10.05
CA LEU A 189 -13.74 4.16 10.54
C LEU A 189 -13.45 5.52 11.17
N GLN A 190 -12.18 5.84 11.44
CA GLN A 190 -11.79 7.13 11.98
C GLN A 190 -12.04 8.25 10.95
N GLU A 191 -12.71 9.33 11.35
CA GLU A 191 -13.01 10.45 10.46
C GLU A 191 -11.73 11.17 10.00
N VAL A 192 -11.73 11.61 8.74
CA VAL A 192 -10.69 12.49 8.21
C VAL A 192 -11.16 13.94 8.30
N ILE A 193 -10.45 14.74 9.09
CA ILE A 193 -10.72 16.16 9.25
C ILE A 193 -10.19 16.91 8.01
N VAL A 194 -11.02 17.80 7.45
CA VAL A 194 -10.65 18.70 6.35
C VAL A 194 -9.59 19.68 6.83
N VAL A 195 -8.53 19.88 6.04
CA VAL A 195 -7.48 20.84 6.36
C VAL A 195 -7.95 22.28 6.13
N GLU A 196 -7.52 23.17 7.02
CA GLU A 196 -7.88 24.58 7.02
C GLU A 196 -7.03 25.41 6.03
N ASP A 197 -5.75 25.05 5.88
CA ASP A 197 -4.80 25.75 5.04
C ASP A 197 -3.68 24.85 4.46
N GLU A 198 -2.89 25.42 3.55
CA GLU A 198 -1.76 24.77 2.89
C GLU A 198 -0.66 24.33 3.87
N GLN A 199 -0.45 25.09 4.95
CA GLN A 199 0.59 24.80 5.94
C GLN A 199 0.22 23.53 6.72
N GLN A 200 -1.01 23.45 7.21
CA GLN A 200 -1.54 22.29 7.92
C GLN A 200 -1.50 21.04 7.06
N TYR A 201 -1.88 21.15 5.77
CA TYR A 201 -1.76 20.02 4.83
C TYR A 201 -0.31 19.52 4.72
N ASN A 202 0.64 20.45 4.56
CA ASN A 202 2.05 20.11 4.41
C ASN A 202 2.65 19.46 5.67
N GLU A 203 2.31 19.98 6.86
CA GLU A 203 2.75 19.44 8.14
C GLU A 203 2.23 18.01 8.37
N LEU A 204 0.92 17.80 8.16
CA LEU A 204 0.29 16.49 8.32
C LEU A 204 0.79 15.48 7.27
N ALA A 205 0.98 15.91 6.02
CA ALA A 205 1.58 15.06 4.98
C ALA A 205 3.01 14.63 5.37
N GLY A 206 3.80 15.54 5.95
CA GLY A 206 5.13 15.23 6.47
C GLY A 206 5.11 14.23 7.62
N ALA A 207 4.15 14.36 8.56
CA ALA A 207 3.97 13.42 9.65
C ALA A 207 3.60 12.02 9.13
N TRP A 208 2.67 11.95 8.17
CA TRP A 208 2.32 10.70 7.51
C TRP A 208 3.49 10.06 6.77
N ASP A 209 4.32 10.83 6.07
CA ASP A 209 5.52 10.30 5.39
C ASP A 209 6.45 9.59 6.39
N SER A 210 6.63 10.13 7.60
CA SER A 210 7.40 9.47 8.66
C SER A 210 6.77 8.14 9.07
N VAL A 211 5.47 8.13 9.36
CA VAL A 211 4.75 6.91 9.74
C VAL A 211 4.88 5.83 8.67
N LEU A 212 4.66 6.19 7.40
CA LEU A 212 4.74 5.24 6.29
C LEU A 212 6.15 4.68 6.09
N ARG A 213 7.20 5.50 6.27
CA ARG A 213 8.60 5.02 6.22
C ARG A 213 8.90 4.03 7.33
N ASP A 214 8.38 4.25 8.53
CA ASP A 214 8.54 3.30 9.64
C ASP A 214 7.84 1.97 9.33
N LYS A 215 6.62 2.02 8.77
CA LYS A 215 5.91 0.82 8.30
C LYS A 215 6.64 0.08 7.19
N ILE A 216 7.22 0.80 6.22
CA ILE A 216 8.07 0.19 5.19
C ILE A 216 9.29 -0.49 5.83
N SER A 217 9.97 0.17 6.77
CA SER A 217 11.16 -0.38 7.41
C SER A 217 10.86 -1.67 8.18
N ALA A 218 9.74 -1.69 8.92
CA ALA A 218 9.26 -2.89 9.59
C ALA A 218 8.93 -4.02 8.59
N LEU A 219 8.24 -3.67 7.50
CA LEU A 219 7.90 -4.62 6.43
C LEU A 219 9.16 -5.18 5.78
N GLU A 220 10.13 -4.35 5.41
CA GLU A 220 11.38 -4.80 4.79
C GLU A 220 12.17 -5.75 5.70
N SER A 221 12.17 -5.50 7.01
CA SER A 221 12.79 -6.39 8.00
C SER A 221 12.14 -7.77 8.01
N GLU A 222 10.80 -7.85 8.12
CA GLU A 222 10.07 -9.12 8.14
C GLU A 222 10.15 -9.86 6.79
N LEU A 223 10.11 -9.14 5.67
CA LEU A 223 10.27 -9.73 4.33
C LEU A 223 11.69 -10.26 4.10
N LEU A 224 12.71 -9.59 4.66
CA LEU A 224 14.08 -10.07 4.62
C LEU A 224 14.25 -11.34 5.45
N LYS A 225 13.65 -11.38 6.65
CA LYS A 225 13.62 -12.58 7.50
C LYS A 225 12.99 -13.76 6.76
N ALA A 226 11.78 -13.58 6.23
CA ALA A 226 11.10 -14.62 5.44
C ALA A 226 11.95 -15.09 4.24
N SER A 227 12.57 -14.14 3.53
CA SER A 227 13.48 -14.47 2.43
C SER A 227 14.68 -15.31 2.87
N ASN A 228 15.25 -15.05 4.04
CA ASN A 228 16.36 -15.81 4.56
C ASN A 228 15.90 -17.21 4.96
N ASP A 229 14.75 -17.33 5.62
CA ASP A 229 14.19 -18.62 6.02
C ASP A 229 13.93 -19.53 4.82
N TRP A 230 13.36 -19.01 3.73
CA TRP A 230 13.21 -19.77 2.49
C TRP A 230 14.56 -20.21 1.92
N HIS A 231 15.57 -19.35 2.02
CA HIS A 231 16.91 -19.70 1.57
C HIS A 231 17.54 -20.82 2.42
N GLU A 232 17.37 -20.77 3.74
CA GLU A 232 17.93 -21.75 4.65
C GLU A 232 17.23 -23.11 4.54
N LYS A 233 15.90 -23.11 4.56
CA LYS A 233 15.08 -24.34 4.55
C LYS A 233 15.02 -24.99 3.17
N PHE A 234 15.02 -24.18 2.11
CA PHE A 234 14.75 -24.66 0.75
C PHE A 234 15.85 -24.32 -0.28
N GLY A 235 16.64 -23.28 -0.03
CA GLY A 235 17.68 -22.80 -0.94
C GLY A 235 18.99 -23.60 -0.92
N LYS A 236 19.41 -24.05 0.28
CA LYS A 236 20.62 -24.87 0.48
C LYS A 236 20.37 -26.29 -0.07
N ARG A 237 21.23 -26.75 -0.98
CA ARG A 237 21.24 -28.16 -1.38
C ARG A 237 21.61 -28.99 -0.14
N LYS A 238 20.76 -29.94 0.24
CA LYS A 238 21.17 -31.03 1.14
C LYS A 238 22.23 -31.88 0.47
#